data_AF-A0A1G7LAC4-F1
#
_entry.id   AF-A0A1G7LAC4-F1
#
_cell.length_a   1.000
_cell.length_b   1.000
_cell.length_c   1.000
_cell.angle_alpha   90.00
_cell.angle_beta   90.00
_cell.angle_gamma   90.00
#
_symmetry.space_group_name_H-M   'P 1'
#
loop_
_entity.id
_entity.type
_entity.pdbx_description
1 polymer ?
#
loop_
_entity_poly.entity_id
_entity_poly.type
_entity_poly.pdbx_seq_one_letter_code
_entity_poly.pdbx_strand_id
1 'polypeptide(L)'
;MSLTVCNVHLTPNSEKILYVSNSLLKQLKLAGKRSVRLRLGKTIIPASVRPIQKPGKHLYVTAGLRSAVRVPKSGSVFLLNEAEGDIHIGPLIGIMSDGTSRSSSAPFGSRTGFIRQILRTGNKKAYVFAFAPRDINWNNDTVLGYFLGPSGGWIRRTVPLPDVVYNRLPSRRAETSGSYNTLRERFTRKKIPFFNWSFFNKSDVYALLKNELEANQHVPESVMNPSSDTIRTMLERHQFAYYKPSGGSLGIGIYRLTYLPKKGFFARYTSNGKNVLLRFRSFSSLMRMLEARHGRSLRNYVIQQGVRLIEIDGCPIDFRFHMHKNGENKWAVVGVGAKKAGKGSVTTHVKNGGRLMTPSQALQRAFGERSDEVLDKARKIAIQLAEAIERNHPHLIGELGFDIGIDRDEQVWMFEANAKPGRSIFKHPSLKNEGQASIEHILDHCLYLSKFRRGEIT
;
A
#
# COMPACT_ATOMS: atom_id res chain seq x y z
N MET A 1 -3.23 11.65 29.10
CA MET A 1 -3.89 10.99 27.96
C MET A 1 -4.14 9.52 28.32
N SER A 2 -5.34 8.97 28.09
CA SER A 2 -5.64 7.55 28.39
C SER A 2 -6.31 6.87 27.20
N LEU A 3 -5.86 5.66 26.84
CA LEU A 3 -6.44 4.84 25.78
C LEU A 3 -7.06 3.56 26.36
N THR A 4 -8.31 3.28 26.00
CA THR A 4 -8.98 2.03 26.39
C THR A 4 -9.91 1.52 25.31
N VAL A 5 -10.13 0.22 25.26
CA VAL A 5 -11.25 -0.35 24.49
C VAL A 5 -12.53 -0.16 25.31
N CYS A 6 -13.62 0.23 24.65
CA CYS A 6 -14.96 0.32 25.24
C CYS A 6 -16.01 -0.30 24.32
N ASN A 7 -17.12 -0.74 24.90
CA ASN A 7 -18.29 -1.20 24.16
C ASN A 7 -19.26 -0.02 24.01
N VAL A 8 -19.41 0.46 22.78
CA VAL A 8 -20.35 1.53 22.42
C VAL A 8 -21.71 0.94 22.12
N HIS A 9 -22.73 1.47 22.80
CA HIS A 9 -24.15 1.14 22.66
C HIS A 9 -24.89 2.36 22.14
N LEU A 10 -25.96 2.13 21.37
CA LEU A 10 -26.80 3.19 20.82
C LEU A 10 -28.20 3.07 21.43
N THR A 11 -28.77 4.17 21.92
CA THR A 11 -30.10 4.18 22.56
C THR A 11 -31.06 5.13 21.84
N PRO A 12 -32.39 4.89 21.87
CA PRO A 12 -33.36 5.72 21.16
C PRO A 12 -33.61 7.12 21.78
N ASN A 13 -33.18 7.37 23.02
CA ASN A 13 -33.35 8.67 23.71
C ASN A 13 -32.79 9.83 22.85
N SER A 14 -33.56 10.90 22.65
CA SER A 14 -33.23 12.06 21.81
C SER A 14 -32.36 13.12 22.49
N GLU A 15 -32.17 13.06 23.81
CA GLU A 15 -31.31 13.97 24.57
C GLU A 15 -29.83 13.84 24.15
N LYS A 16 -28.99 14.82 24.50
CA LYS A 16 -27.55 14.80 24.23
C LYS A 16 -26.74 14.30 25.43
N ILE A 17 -26.99 13.05 25.83
CA ILE A 17 -26.40 12.43 27.03
C ILE A 17 -25.49 11.27 26.67
N LEU A 18 -24.32 11.23 27.30
CA LEU A 18 -23.36 10.15 27.24
C LEU A 18 -23.43 9.39 28.56
N TYR A 19 -23.99 8.18 28.53
CA TYR A 19 -23.98 7.33 29.72
C TYR A 19 -22.70 6.51 29.78
N VAL A 20 -21.99 6.59 30.89
CA VAL A 20 -20.65 5.99 31.04
C VAL A 20 -20.65 5.07 32.25
N SER A 21 -20.24 3.82 32.06
CA SER A 21 -20.09 2.88 33.18
C SER A 21 -19.09 3.41 34.22
N ASN A 22 -19.34 3.16 35.50
CA ASN A 22 -18.47 3.62 36.60
C ASN A 22 -16.99 3.20 36.41
N SER A 23 -16.73 2.00 35.88
CA SER A 23 -15.36 1.54 35.60
C SER A 23 -14.66 2.40 34.55
N LEU A 24 -15.39 2.77 33.49
CA LEU A 24 -14.89 3.59 32.39
C LEU A 24 -14.70 5.05 32.82
N LEU A 25 -15.60 5.60 33.64
CA LEU A 25 -15.43 6.95 34.23
C LEU A 25 -14.13 7.07 35.02
N LYS A 26 -13.85 6.08 35.90
CA LYS A 26 -12.61 6.04 36.69
C LYS A 26 -11.38 5.99 35.77
N GLN A 27 -11.39 5.09 34.78
CA GLN A 27 -10.25 4.93 33.87
C GLN A 27 -9.98 6.19 33.02
N LEU A 28 -11.04 6.86 32.57
CA LEU A 28 -10.92 8.10 31.80
C LEU A 28 -10.68 9.33 32.68
N LYS A 29 -10.59 9.20 34.01
CA LYS A 29 -10.49 10.32 34.95
C LYS A 29 -11.62 11.36 34.78
N LEU A 30 -12.85 10.88 34.58
CA LEU A 30 -14.06 11.69 34.39
C LEU A 30 -14.98 11.73 35.62
N ALA A 31 -14.52 11.23 36.77
CA ALA A 31 -15.32 11.27 38.00
C ALA A 31 -15.73 12.71 38.35
N GLY A 32 -17.01 12.94 38.63
CA GLY A 32 -17.57 14.25 38.94
C GLY A 32 -17.77 15.21 37.76
N LYS A 33 -17.28 14.89 36.56
CA LYS A 33 -17.48 15.75 35.36
C LYS A 33 -18.94 15.65 34.90
N ARG A 34 -19.62 16.80 34.75
CA ARG A 34 -21.00 16.89 34.26
C ARG A 34 -21.11 16.96 32.74
N SER A 35 -20.05 17.38 32.06
CA SER A 35 -19.99 17.51 30.60
C SER A 35 -18.61 17.13 30.04
N VAL A 36 -18.60 16.71 28.79
CA VAL A 36 -17.40 16.40 27.99
C VAL A 36 -17.60 16.88 26.56
N ARG A 37 -16.52 16.95 25.79
CA ARG A 37 -16.53 17.05 24.34
C ARG A 37 -16.41 15.65 23.77
N LEU A 38 -17.44 15.19 23.07
CA LEU A 38 -17.44 13.90 22.37
C LEU A 38 -16.94 14.10 20.95
N ARG A 39 -15.91 13.35 20.56
CA ARG A 39 -15.30 13.40 19.23
C ARG A 39 -15.44 12.06 18.49
N LEU A 40 -15.68 12.15 17.19
CA LEU A 40 -15.51 11.07 16.22
C LEU A 40 -14.95 11.67 14.93
N GLY A 41 -13.78 11.22 14.49
CA GLY A 41 -13.12 11.86 13.34
C GLY A 41 -12.89 13.34 13.62
N LYS A 42 -13.24 14.20 12.66
CA LYS A 42 -13.12 15.66 12.81
C LYS A 42 -14.34 16.38 13.40
N THR A 43 -15.38 15.66 13.83
CA THR A 43 -16.55 16.27 14.49
C THR A 43 -16.41 16.20 16.00
N ILE A 44 -16.69 17.31 16.68
CA ILE A 44 -16.68 17.45 18.15
C ILE A 44 -18.01 18.05 18.59
N ILE A 45 -18.68 17.44 19.56
CA ILE A 45 -19.98 17.87 20.08
C ILE A 45 -19.96 17.86 21.61
N PRO A 46 -20.45 18.90 22.31
CA PRO A 46 -20.62 18.86 23.76
C PRO A 46 -21.68 17.82 24.16
N ALA A 47 -21.40 17.07 25.21
CA ALA A 47 -22.27 16.02 25.74
C ALA A 47 -22.35 16.08 27.26
N SER A 48 -23.56 15.97 27.80
CA SER A 48 -23.75 15.77 29.24
C SER A 48 -23.36 14.35 29.61
N VAL A 49 -22.63 14.17 30.71
CA VAL A 49 -22.18 12.85 31.18
C VAL A 49 -23.06 12.39 32.33
N ARG A 50 -23.56 11.16 32.24
CA ARG A 50 -24.27 10.50 33.35
C ARG A 50 -23.63 9.14 33.68
N PRO A 51 -23.28 8.86 34.95
CA PRO A 51 -22.80 7.54 35.34
C PRO A 51 -23.92 6.49 35.20
N ILE A 52 -23.53 5.24 34.93
CA ILE A 52 -24.43 4.09 35.00
C ILE A 52 -23.77 2.93 35.75
N GLN A 53 -24.60 2.19 36.48
CA GLN A 53 -24.18 1.00 37.21
C GLN A 53 -24.21 -0.21 36.27
N LYS A 54 -23.15 -0.36 35.47
CA LYS A 54 -22.94 -1.51 34.59
C LYS A 54 -21.50 -2.04 34.77
N PRO A 55 -21.31 -3.34 35.06
CA PRO A 55 -19.99 -3.95 35.07
C PRO A 55 -19.32 -3.84 33.69
N GLY A 56 -17.99 -3.73 33.66
CA GLY A 56 -17.23 -3.57 32.42
C GLY A 56 -17.23 -2.15 31.87
N LYS A 57 -16.69 -1.96 30.65
CA LYS A 57 -16.44 -0.66 30.02
C LYS A 57 -17.49 -0.36 28.96
N HIS A 58 -18.54 0.34 29.34
CA HIS A 58 -19.69 0.63 28.49
C HIS A 58 -19.89 2.13 28.29
N LEU A 59 -20.16 2.51 27.05
CA LEU A 59 -20.49 3.85 26.62
C LEU A 59 -21.82 3.82 25.87
N TYR A 60 -22.89 4.40 26.42
CA TYR A 60 -24.16 4.50 25.69
C TYR A 60 -24.31 5.92 25.13
N VAL A 61 -24.46 5.97 23.80
CA VAL A 61 -24.63 7.19 23.03
C VAL A 61 -26.11 7.29 22.67
N THR A 62 -26.77 8.34 23.15
CA THR A 62 -28.17 8.65 22.84
C THR A 62 -28.35 9.02 21.37
N ALA A 63 -29.57 8.89 20.84
CA ALA A 63 -29.90 9.24 19.45
C ALA A 63 -29.58 10.70 19.14
N GLY A 64 -29.78 11.62 20.09
CA GLY A 64 -29.39 13.03 19.96
C GLY A 64 -27.89 13.22 19.73
N LEU A 65 -27.05 12.55 20.53
CA LEU A 65 -25.59 12.56 20.32
C LEU A 65 -25.18 11.82 19.05
N ARG A 66 -25.77 10.65 18.81
CA ARG A 66 -25.47 9.80 17.64
C ARG A 66 -25.69 10.58 16.35
N SER A 67 -26.79 11.31 16.22
CA SER A 67 -27.08 12.10 15.01
C SER A 67 -26.14 13.29 14.87
N ALA A 68 -25.77 13.94 15.99
CA ALA A 68 -24.87 15.10 15.98
C ALA A 68 -23.42 14.74 15.65
N VAL A 69 -22.86 13.72 16.32
CA VAL A 69 -21.46 13.27 16.13
C VAL A 69 -21.32 12.21 15.04
N ARG A 70 -22.45 11.64 14.59
CA ARG A 70 -22.57 10.63 13.52
C ARG A 70 -21.90 9.29 13.82
N VAL A 71 -22.11 8.74 15.03
CA VAL A 71 -21.66 7.38 15.38
C VAL A 71 -22.35 6.35 14.47
N PRO A 72 -21.59 5.57 13.66
CA PRO A 72 -22.18 4.77 12.59
C PRO A 72 -22.93 3.54 13.11
N LYS A 73 -22.42 2.90 14.18
CA LYS A 73 -22.95 1.66 14.75
C LYS A 73 -22.42 1.39 16.16
N SER A 74 -23.13 0.53 16.90
CA SER A 74 -22.64 -0.09 18.14
C SER A 74 -21.45 -1.01 17.87
N GLY A 75 -20.61 -1.25 18.89
CA GLY A 75 -19.49 -2.17 18.78
C GLY A 75 -18.34 -1.85 19.75
N SER A 76 -17.29 -2.66 19.67
CA SER A 76 -16.07 -2.47 20.46
C SER A 76 -15.09 -1.59 19.68
N VAL A 77 -14.67 -0.47 20.27
CA VAL A 77 -13.76 0.51 19.66
C VAL A 77 -12.82 1.08 20.71
N PHE A 78 -11.74 1.71 20.28
CA PHE A 78 -10.94 2.50 21.20
C PHE A 78 -11.64 3.80 21.60
N LEU A 79 -11.28 4.25 22.79
CA LEU A 79 -11.69 5.49 23.39
C LEU A 79 -10.44 6.18 23.94
N LEU A 80 -10.15 7.35 23.40
CA LEU A 80 -9.00 8.16 23.77
C LEU A 80 -9.49 9.39 24.55
N ASN A 81 -8.88 9.64 25.71
CA ASN A 81 -9.03 10.90 26.44
C ASN A 81 -7.79 11.76 26.16
N GLU A 82 -7.89 12.71 25.23
CA GLU A 82 -6.75 13.51 24.74
C GLU A 82 -6.31 14.58 25.75
N ALA A 83 -7.28 15.31 26.32
CA ALA A 83 -7.14 16.33 27.35
C ALA A 83 -8.37 16.25 28.27
N GLU A 84 -8.35 16.80 29.49
CA GLU A 84 -9.45 16.65 30.45
C GLU A 84 -10.85 16.92 29.84
N GLY A 85 -11.60 15.84 29.58
CA GLY A 85 -12.96 15.92 29.05
C GLY A 85 -13.07 15.95 27.52
N ASP A 86 -12.00 15.67 26.76
CA ASP A 86 -12.07 15.45 25.30
C ASP A 86 -12.04 13.95 24.99
N ILE A 87 -13.23 13.38 24.81
CA ILE A 87 -13.45 11.95 24.66
C ILE A 87 -13.61 11.62 23.18
N HIS A 88 -12.58 11.01 22.62
CA HIS A 88 -12.51 10.63 21.22
C HIS A 88 -12.83 9.14 21.05
N ILE A 89 -14.00 8.85 20.48
CA ILE A 89 -14.41 7.49 20.10
C ILE A 89 -13.82 7.19 18.73
N GLY A 90 -13.03 6.13 18.59
CA GLY A 90 -12.41 5.83 17.31
C GLY A 90 -11.27 4.81 17.33
N PRO A 91 -10.29 4.94 16.43
CA PRO A 91 -10.28 5.93 15.34
C PRO A 91 -11.38 5.66 14.30
N LEU A 92 -11.74 6.71 13.56
CA LEU A 92 -12.49 6.62 12.32
C LEU A 92 -11.50 6.49 11.14
N ILE A 93 -11.35 5.28 10.62
CA ILE A 93 -10.39 4.94 9.55
C ILE A 93 -11.12 4.87 8.20
N GLY A 94 -10.71 5.72 7.26
CA GLY A 94 -11.24 5.75 5.91
C GLY A 94 -10.36 5.02 4.90
N ILE A 95 -10.90 3.99 4.23
CA ILE A 95 -10.26 3.28 3.13
C ILE A 95 -10.75 3.85 1.81
N MET A 96 -9.95 4.69 1.16
CA MET A 96 -10.36 5.34 -0.08
C MET A 96 -10.09 4.44 -1.29
N SER A 97 -11.08 4.25 -2.15
CA SER A 97 -11.02 3.34 -3.29
C SER A 97 -11.88 3.86 -4.45
N ASP A 98 -11.79 3.26 -5.66
CA ASP A 98 -12.78 3.55 -6.71
C ASP A 98 -14.18 3.12 -6.24
N GLY A 99 -15.21 3.87 -6.61
CA GLY A 99 -16.61 3.46 -6.39
C GLY A 99 -17.28 3.13 -7.72
N THR A 100 -16.54 2.63 -8.71
CA THR A 100 -17.05 2.58 -10.10
C THR A 100 -18.05 1.44 -10.33
N SER A 101 -18.18 0.52 -9.38
CA SER A 101 -19.10 -0.61 -9.50
C SER A 101 -20.54 -0.20 -9.23
N ARG A 102 -21.44 -0.57 -10.15
CA ARG A 102 -22.90 -0.48 -9.96
C ARG A 102 -23.45 -1.60 -9.06
N SER A 103 -22.61 -2.57 -8.68
CA SER A 103 -23.02 -3.67 -7.81
C SER A 103 -22.98 -3.27 -6.32
N SER A 104 -24.16 -3.05 -5.75
CA SER A 104 -24.68 -3.98 -4.75
C SER A 104 -23.68 -4.62 -3.77
N SER A 105 -23.35 -5.86 -4.09
CA SER A 105 -22.53 -6.79 -3.32
C SER A 105 -21.02 -6.57 -3.50
N ALA A 106 -20.63 -5.84 -4.54
CA ALA A 106 -19.25 -5.56 -4.93
C ALA A 106 -18.98 -4.08 -5.25
N PRO A 107 -19.16 -3.15 -4.29
CA PRO A 107 -19.07 -1.70 -4.52
C PRO A 107 -17.69 -1.21 -4.98
N PHE A 108 -16.64 -2.01 -4.78
CA PHE A 108 -15.24 -1.68 -5.12
C PHE A 108 -14.64 -2.65 -6.16
N GLY A 109 -15.50 -3.29 -6.97
CA GLY A 109 -15.09 -4.24 -8.00
C GLY A 109 -14.22 -5.37 -7.45
N SER A 110 -13.10 -5.66 -8.12
CA SER A 110 -12.15 -6.71 -7.74
C SER A 110 -11.47 -6.51 -6.38
N ARG A 111 -11.52 -5.29 -5.81
CA ARG A 111 -10.93 -4.97 -4.49
C ARG A 111 -11.91 -5.11 -3.34
N THR A 112 -13.20 -5.34 -3.63
CA THR A 112 -14.24 -5.56 -2.62
C THR A 112 -13.83 -6.59 -1.58
N GLY A 113 -13.23 -7.72 -2.01
CA GLY A 113 -12.79 -8.77 -1.09
C GLY A 113 -11.74 -8.29 -0.09
N PHE A 114 -10.72 -7.57 -0.57
CA PHE A 114 -9.66 -7.01 0.27
C PHE A 114 -10.17 -5.94 1.23
N ILE A 115 -10.99 -5.00 0.74
CA ILE A 115 -11.58 -3.95 1.57
C ILE A 115 -12.48 -4.57 2.65
N ARG A 116 -13.28 -5.58 2.30
CA ARG A 116 -14.08 -6.33 3.27
C ARG A 116 -13.22 -6.97 4.34
N GLN A 117 -12.06 -7.54 4.00
CA GLN A 117 -11.15 -8.12 4.99
C GLN A 117 -10.62 -7.03 5.94
N ILE A 118 -10.15 -5.89 5.44
CA ILE A 118 -9.71 -4.76 6.30
C ILE A 118 -10.82 -4.32 7.25
N LEU A 119 -12.03 -4.10 6.73
CA LEU A 119 -13.17 -3.67 7.55
C LEU A 119 -13.54 -4.72 8.61
N ARG A 120 -13.49 -6.02 8.30
CA ARG A 120 -13.75 -7.09 9.27
C ARG A 120 -12.69 -7.11 10.36
N THR A 121 -11.41 -7.08 10.00
CA THR A 121 -10.29 -7.13 10.95
C THR A 121 -10.28 -5.92 11.88
N GLY A 122 -10.55 -4.72 11.36
CA GLY A 122 -10.57 -3.49 12.16
C GLY A 122 -11.80 -3.30 13.05
N ASN A 123 -12.90 -4.01 12.80
CA ASN A 123 -14.21 -3.77 13.43
C ASN A 123 -14.25 -3.95 14.97
N LYS A 124 -13.22 -4.55 15.57
CA LYS A 124 -13.10 -4.76 17.03
C LYS A 124 -12.29 -3.67 17.75
N LYS A 125 -11.65 -2.77 16.99
CA LYS A 125 -10.73 -1.75 17.53
C LYS A 125 -11.06 -0.34 17.03
N ALA A 126 -11.69 -0.21 15.88
CA ALA A 126 -11.90 1.07 15.19
C ALA A 126 -13.22 1.06 14.41
N TYR A 127 -13.70 2.26 14.06
CA TYR A 127 -14.70 2.41 13.01
C TYR A 127 -13.99 2.47 11.66
N VAL A 128 -13.98 1.36 10.94
CA VAL A 128 -13.39 1.28 9.60
C VAL A 128 -14.48 1.31 8.54
N PHE A 129 -14.31 2.14 7.53
CA PHE A 129 -15.22 2.25 6.40
C PHE A 129 -14.47 2.48 5.11
N ALA A 130 -15.13 2.22 3.99
CA ALA A 130 -14.59 2.49 2.67
C ALA A 130 -15.44 3.51 1.92
N PHE A 131 -14.82 4.33 1.08
CA PHE A 131 -15.51 5.39 0.35
C PHE A 131 -14.80 5.71 -0.97
N ALA A 132 -15.54 6.31 -1.90
CA ALA A 132 -14.98 6.89 -3.11
C ALA A 132 -14.77 8.41 -2.94
N PRO A 133 -13.84 9.04 -3.69
CA PRO A 133 -13.64 10.50 -3.65
C PRO A 133 -14.93 11.33 -3.74
N ARG A 134 -15.89 10.89 -4.57
CA ARG A 134 -17.20 11.54 -4.76
C ARG A 134 -18.16 11.43 -3.57
N ASP A 135 -17.90 10.52 -2.63
CA ASP A 135 -18.73 10.34 -1.43
C ASP A 135 -18.43 11.37 -0.34
N ILE A 136 -17.41 12.23 -0.55
CA ILE A 136 -17.06 13.31 0.37
C ILE A 136 -17.93 14.53 0.07
N ASN A 137 -18.70 14.95 1.07
CA ASN A 137 -19.35 16.25 1.09
C ASN A 137 -18.47 17.23 1.87
N TRP A 138 -17.69 18.03 1.14
CA TRP A 138 -16.77 19.02 1.72
C TRP A 138 -17.46 20.23 2.36
N ASN A 139 -18.70 20.55 1.96
CA ASN A 139 -19.45 21.66 2.56
C ASN A 139 -19.89 21.30 3.98
N ASN A 140 -20.22 20.03 4.19
CA ASN A 140 -20.70 19.51 5.47
C ASN A 140 -19.62 18.72 6.24
N ASP A 141 -18.37 18.70 5.77
CA ASP A 141 -17.25 17.92 6.32
C ASP A 141 -17.60 16.46 6.64
N THR A 142 -18.29 15.80 5.72
CA THR A 142 -18.80 14.44 5.95
C THR A 142 -18.56 13.51 4.78
N VAL A 143 -18.56 12.21 5.05
CA VAL A 143 -18.34 11.17 4.06
C VAL A 143 -19.45 10.13 4.14
N LEU A 144 -20.06 9.82 3.00
CA LEU A 144 -20.99 8.71 2.89
C LEU A 144 -20.20 7.41 2.70
N GLY A 145 -19.99 6.69 3.80
CA GLY A 145 -19.13 5.50 3.86
C GLY A 145 -19.87 4.18 3.72
N TYR A 146 -19.18 3.18 3.16
CA TYR A 146 -19.56 1.77 3.20
C TYR A 146 -19.01 1.11 4.46
N PHE A 147 -19.90 0.53 5.26
CA PHE A 147 -19.58 -0.29 6.43
C PHE A 147 -20.07 -1.72 6.20
N LEU A 148 -19.55 -2.66 7.00
CA LEU A 148 -20.13 -3.99 7.11
C LEU A 148 -21.23 -4.00 8.18
N GLY A 149 -22.41 -4.46 7.79
CA GLY A 149 -23.54 -4.75 8.67
C GLY A 149 -23.35 -6.07 9.44
N PRO A 150 -24.26 -6.40 10.37
CA PRO A 150 -24.16 -7.61 11.21
C PRO A 150 -24.10 -8.92 10.41
N SER A 151 -24.85 -9.01 9.31
CA SER A 151 -24.83 -10.16 8.39
C SER A 151 -23.62 -10.20 7.45
N GLY A 152 -22.70 -9.23 7.54
CA GLY A 152 -21.55 -9.09 6.65
C GLY A 152 -21.84 -8.43 5.30
N GLY A 153 -23.09 -8.02 5.05
CA GLY A 153 -23.49 -7.20 3.91
C GLY A 153 -23.00 -5.74 4.01
N TRP A 154 -23.06 -5.01 2.90
CA TRP A 154 -22.68 -3.60 2.84
C TRP A 154 -23.82 -2.69 3.29
N ILE A 155 -23.53 -1.75 4.18
CA ILE A 155 -24.46 -0.69 4.58
C ILE A 155 -23.81 0.69 4.37
N ARG A 156 -24.61 1.67 3.97
CA ARG A 156 -24.16 3.06 3.79
C ARG A 156 -24.50 3.88 5.03
N ARG A 157 -23.54 4.65 5.54
CA ARG A 157 -23.71 5.57 6.67
C ARG A 157 -22.90 6.82 6.44
N THR A 158 -23.49 7.97 6.73
CA THR A 158 -22.77 9.24 6.72
C THR A 158 -22.02 9.40 8.03
N VAL A 159 -20.71 9.63 7.94
CA VAL A 159 -19.81 9.89 9.07
C VAL A 159 -19.07 11.20 8.88
N PRO A 160 -18.39 11.74 9.91
CA PRO A 160 -17.51 12.89 9.77
C PRO A 160 -16.33 12.60 8.83
N LEU A 161 -15.55 13.63 8.50
CA LEU A 161 -14.21 13.39 7.94
C LEU A 161 -13.39 12.48 8.90
N PRO A 162 -12.66 11.49 8.36
CA PRO A 162 -11.96 10.49 9.16
C PRO A 162 -10.75 11.04 9.90
N ASP A 163 -10.25 10.26 10.86
CA ASP A 163 -8.99 10.54 11.56
C ASP A 163 -7.78 10.26 10.68
N VAL A 164 -7.89 9.27 9.79
CA VAL A 164 -6.82 8.85 8.88
C VAL A 164 -7.43 8.27 7.60
N VAL A 165 -6.77 8.51 6.47
CA VAL A 165 -7.15 7.96 5.17
C VAL A 165 -6.04 7.07 4.61
N TYR A 166 -6.39 5.82 4.33
CA TYR A 166 -5.58 4.92 3.51
C TYR A 166 -6.00 5.04 2.05
N ASN A 167 -5.10 5.55 1.20
CA ASN A 167 -5.35 5.67 -0.21
C ASN A 167 -5.12 4.35 -0.96
N ARG A 168 -6.21 3.71 -1.41
CA ARG A 168 -6.18 2.50 -2.24
C ARG A 168 -6.92 2.66 -3.57
N LEU A 169 -6.79 3.84 -4.20
CA LEU A 169 -7.23 3.99 -5.58
C LEU A 169 -6.51 2.98 -6.51
N PRO A 170 -7.22 2.48 -7.54
CA PRO A 170 -6.77 1.33 -8.33
C PRO A 170 -5.74 1.64 -9.41
N SER A 171 -5.63 2.90 -9.83
CA SER A 171 -4.92 3.24 -11.04
C SER A 171 -4.34 4.65 -10.97
N ARG A 172 -3.22 4.84 -11.68
CA ARG A 172 -2.58 6.15 -11.88
C ARG A 172 -3.58 7.18 -12.42
N ARG A 173 -4.38 6.79 -13.42
CA ARG A 173 -5.39 7.66 -14.05
C ARG A 173 -6.42 8.18 -13.03
N ALA A 174 -6.77 7.39 -12.01
CA ALA A 174 -7.69 7.83 -10.96
C ALA A 174 -7.07 8.89 -10.04
N GLU A 175 -5.74 9.04 -10.05
CA GLU A 175 -5.00 9.99 -9.20
C GLU A 175 -4.50 11.23 -9.94
N THR A 176 -4.57 11.27 -11.28
CA THR A 176 -4.06 12.40 -12.08
C THR A 176 -5.14 13.44 -12.45
N SER A 177 -6.38 13.30 -11.98
CA SER A 177 -7.41 14.33 -12.24
C SER A 177 -7.21 15.56 -11.37
N GLY A 178 -7.50 16.76 -11.89
CA GLY A 178 -7.40 18.01 -11.11
C GLY A 178 -8.23 17.98 -9.82
N SER A 179 -9.41 17.35 -9.87
CA SER A 179 -10.26 17.10 -8.71
C SER A 179 -9.57 16.30 -7.59
N TYR A 180 -8.62 15.42 -7.95
CA TYR A 180 -7.89 14.61 -6.98
C TYR A 180 -6.78 15.39 -6.28
N ASN A 181 -6.09 16.29 -6.99
CA ASN A 181 -5.13 17.21 -6.37
C ASN A 181 -5.81 18.07 -5.31
N THR A 182 -6.96 18.67 -5.64
CA THR A 182 -7.77 19.45 -4.70
C THR A 182 -8.22 18.61 -3.49
N LEU A 183 -8.63 17.36 -3.70
CA LEU A 183 -8.99 16.44 -2.62
C LEU A 183 -7.83 16.24 -1.64
N ARG A 184 -6.63 16.02 -2.16
CA ARG A 184 -5.44 15.78 -1.35
C ARG A 184 -5.04 17.01 -0.53
N GLU A 185 -5.04 18.18 -1.16
CA GLU A 185 -4.82 19.45 -0.46
C GLU A 185 -5.83 19.70 0.65
N ARG A 186 -7.12 19.37 0.43
CA ARG A 186 -8.17 19.53 1.45
C ARG A 186 -7.91 18.63 2.66
N PHE A 187 -7.47 17.39 2.47
CA PHE A 187 -7.05 16.52 3.59
C PHE A 187 -5.84 17.09 4.34
N THR A 188 -4.84 17.61 3.63
CA THR A 188 -3.67 18.27 4.25
C THR A 188 -4.10 19.49 5.08
N ARG A 189 -4.93 20.39 4.53
CA ARG A 189 -5.44 21.58 5.24
C ARG A 189 -6.25 21.20 6.49
N LYS A 190 -7.02 20.11 6.43
CA LYS A 190 -7.79 19.58 7.57
C LYS A 190 -6.94 18.78 8.57
N LYS A 191 -5.61 18.67 8.36
CA LYS A 191 -4.69 17.88 9.20
C LYS A 191 -5.19 16.43 9.39
N ILE A 192 -5.60 15.80 8.28
CA ILE A 192 -5.98 14.39 8.22
C ILE A 192 -4.80 13.64 7.57
N PRO A 193 -4.08 12.78 8.31
CA PRO A 193 -3.07 11.91 7.74
C PRO A 193 -3.62 11.12 6.55
N PHE A 194 -2.95 11.25 5.41
CA PHE A 194 -3.30 10.62 4.15
C PHE A 194 -2.05 9.92 3.64
N PHE A 195 -2.02 8.60 3.70
CA PHE A 195 -0.83 7.82 3.38
C PHE A 195 -0.99 7.00 2.09
N ASN A 196 0.15 6.70 1.46
CA ASN A 196 0.25 6.18 0.09
C ASN A 196 -0.30 7.19 -0.93
N TRP A 197 0.19 8.42 -0.83
CA TRP A 197 -0.27 9.62 -1.56
C TRP A 197 -0.57 9.42 -3.04
N SER A 198 0.32 8.76 -3.78
CA SER A 198 0.13 8.41 -5.18
C SER A 198 0.86 7.11 -5.56
N PHE A 199 0.59 6.58 -6.74
CA PHE A 199 1.46 5.59 -7.38
C PHE A 199 2.82 6.19 -7.68
N PHE A 200 3.86 5.37 -7.63
CA PHE A 200 5.17 5.73 -8.13
C PHE A 200 5.27 5.52 -9.64
N ASN A 201 6.02 6.41 -10.28
CA ASN A 201 6.63 6.13 -11.57
C ASN A 201 8.08 5.66 -11.36
N LYS A 202 8.61 4.95 -12.36
CA LYS A 202 9.98 4.41 -12.30
C LYS A 202 11.00 5.53 -12.09
N SER A 203 10.88 6.63 -12.82
CA SER A 203 11.71 7.83 -12.67
C SER A 203 11.73 8.36 -11.25
N ASP A 204 10.57 8.39 -10.59
CA ASP A 204 10.41 8.99 -9.27
C ASP A 204 11.24 8.20 -8.26
N VAL A 205 11.19 6.86 -8.32
CA VAL A 205 11.95 5.99 -7.43
C VAL A 205 13.47 6.16 -7.64
N TYR A 206 13.94 6.24 -8.88
CA TYR A 206 15.37 6.50 -9.13
C TYR A 206 15.80 7.87 -8.61
N ALA A 207 14.99 8.90 -8.81
CA ALA A 207 15.28 10.24 -8.30
C ALA A 207 15.35 10.27 -6.77
N LEU A 208 14.46 9.54 -6.09
CA LEU A 208 14.45 9.41 -4.62
C LEU A 208 15.70 8.71 -4.07
N LEU A 209 16.30 7.81 -4.84
CA LEU A 209 17.46 7.01 -4.39
C LEU A 209 18.80 7.51 -4.92
N LYS A 210 18.82 8.41 -5.90
CA LYS A 210 20.04 8.83 -6.62
C LYS A 210 21.18 9.28 -5.69
N ASN A 211 20.84 9.98 -4.61
CA ASN A 211 21.81 10.55 -3.67
C ASN A 211 21.99 9.72 -2.39
N GLU A 212 21.34 8.55 -2.30
CA GLU A 212 21.42 7.64 -1.15
C GLU A 212 22.43 6.54 -1.46
N LEU A 213 23.72 6.75 -1.15
CA LEU A 213 24.82 5.87 -1.58
C LEU A 213 24.57 4.39 -1.25
N GLU A 214 24.18 4.10 -0.01
CA GLU A 214 23.90 2.73 0.47
C GLU A 214 22.68 2.07 -0.18
N ALA A 215 21.70 2.87 -0.61
CA ALA A 215 20.50 2.35 -1.26
C ALA A 215 20.70 2.20 -2.77
N ASN A 216 21.41 3.15 -3.39
CA ASN A 216 21.60 3.23 -4.84
C ASN A 216 22.47 2.08 -5.39
N GLN A 217 23.39 1.51 -4.59
CA GLN A 217 24.13 0.30 -4.97
C GLN A 217 23.23 -0.91 -5.22
N HIS A 218 22.02 -0.92 -4.64
CA HIS A 218 21.02 -1.98 -4.83
C HIS A 218 20.05 -1.68 -5.97
N VAL A 219 20.34 -0.69 -6.81
CA VAL A 219 19.49 -0.26 -7.91
C VAL A 219 20.26 -0.39 -9.23
N PRO A 220 19.75 -1.14 -10.22
CA PRO A 220 20.47 -1.29 -11.49
C PRO A 220 20.61 0.05 -12.21
N GLU A 221 21.76 0.28 -12.84
CA GLU A 221 22.01 1.49 -13.63
C GLU A 221 20.87 1.70 -14.64
N SER A 222 20.26 2.88 -14.61
CA SER A 222 19.07 3.17 -15.41
C SER A 222 19.15 4.58 -15.99
N VAL A 223 18.85 4.72 -17.29
CA VAL A 223 18.81 6.03 -17.96
C VAL A 223 17.44 6.25 -18.58
N MET A 224 16.79 7.33 -18.17
CA MET A 224 15.47 7.76 -18.65
C MET A 224 15.60 8.46 -20.00
N ASN A 225 14.65 8.21 -20.93
CA ASN A 225 14.66 8.78 -22.28
C ASN A 225 16.06 8.70 -22.95
N PRO A 226 16.65 7.49 -23.02
CA PRO A 226 18.02 7.35 -23.47
C PRO A 226 18.17 7.66 -24.96
N SER A 227 19.29 8.28 -25.34
CA SER A 227 19.68 8.39 -26.74
C SER A 227 20.06 7.02 -27.31
N SER A 228 20.13 6.91 -28.65
CA SER A 228 20.64 5.70 -29.30
C SER A 228 22.04 5.33 -28.82
N ASP A 229 22.91 6.34 -28.65
CA ASP A 229 24.28 6.12 -28.20
C ASP A 229 24.31 5.66 -26.75
N THR A 230 23.47 6.22 -25.89
CA THR A 230 23.31 5.73 -24.51
C THR A 230 22.89 4.26 -24.47
N ILE A 231 21.94 3.84 -25.31
CA ILE A 231 21.53 2.43 -25.39
C ILE A 231 22.70 1.55 -25.84
N ARG A 232 23.47 1.99 -26.84
CA ARG A 232 24.67 1.27 -27.30
C ARG A 232 25.70 1.13 -26.18
N THR A 233 26.08 2.22 -25.51
CA THR A 233 27.05 2.21 -24.41
C THR A 233 26.60 1.31 -23.26
N MET A 234 25.30 1.32 -22.93
CA MET A 234 24.74 0.40 -21.93
C MET A 234 24.88 -1.07 -22.34
N LEU A 235 24.67 -1.39 -23.62
CA LEU A 235 24.80 -2.75 -24.14
C LEU A 235 26.26 -3.21 -24.24
N GLU A 236 27.18 -2.33 -24.59
CA GLU A 236 28.62 -2.66 -24.65
C GLU A 236 29.16 -2.93 -23.25
N ARG A 237 28.77 -2.11 -22.26
CA ARG A 237 29.21 -2.22 -20.87
C ARG A 237 28.60 -3.42 -20.13
N HIS A 238 27.29 -3.63 -20.25
CA HIS A 238 26.56 -4.65 -19.47
C HIS A 238 26.22 -5.92 -20.25
N GLN A 239 26.54 -5.99 -21.54
CA GLN A 239 26.22 -7.05 -22.52
C GLN A 239 24.73 -7.30 -22.75
N PHE A 240 23.85 -6.97 -21.80
CA PHE A 240 22.41 -6.93 -22.00
C PHE A 240 21.75 -5.89 -21.10
N ALA A 241 20.60 -5.39 -21.55
CA ALA A 241 19.83 -4.39 -20.85
C ALA A 241 18.33 -4.58 -21.12
N TYR A 242 17.51 -4.12 -20.18
CA TYR A 242 16.07 -4.06 -20.32
C TYR A 242 15.65 -2.67 -20.81
N TYR A 243 14.97 -2.62 -21.94
CA TYR A 243 14.38 -1.41 -22.47
C TYR A 243 12.86 -1.48 -22.27
N LYS A 244 12.34 -0.63 -21.38
CA LYS A 244 10.97 -0.74 -20.85
C LYS A 244 10.26 0.62 -20.85
N PRO A 245 8.93 0.69 -21.08
CA PRO A 245 8.18 1.93 -20.92
C PRO A 245 8.24 2.44 -19.47
N SER A 246 8.39 3.75 -19.32
CA SER A 246 8.42 4.44 -18.02
C SER A 246 7.08 4.34 -17.26
N GLY A 247 5.96 4.40 -17.99
CA GLY A 247 4.59 4.33 -17.45
C GLY A 247 3.88 2.97 -17.59
N GLY A 248 4.61 1.91 -17.95
CA GLY A 248 4.04 0.60 -18.27
C GLY A 248 3.52 -0.21 -17.06
N SER A 249 2.80 -1.30 -17.35
CA SER A 249 2.41 -2.32 -16.37
C SER A 249 2.38 -3.71 -17.01
N LEU A 250 2.37 -4.76 -16.19
CA LEU A 250 2.20 -6.17 -16.61
C LEU A 250 3.30 -6.71 -17.54
N GLY A 251 4.44 -6.04 -17.65
CA GLY A 251 5.53 -6.46 -18.53
C GLY A 251 5.30 -6.17 -20.02
N ILE A 252 4.26 -5.40 -20.37
CA ILE A 252 3.95 -5.07 -21.76
C ILE A 252 4.97 -4.05 -22.29
N GLY A 253 5.46 -4.29 -23.52
CA GLY A 253 6.41 -3.41 -24.19
C GLY A 253 7.86 -3.51 -23.68
N ILE A 254 8.17 -4.51 -22.86
CA ILE A 254 9.55 -4.71 -22.37
C ILE A 254 10.37 -5.51 -23.39
N TYR A 255 11.55 -4.98 -23.70
CA TYR A 255 12.57 -5.63 -24.51
C TYR A 255 13.75 -6.00 -23.63
N ARG A 256 14.25 -7.23 -23.78
CA ARG A 256 15.61 -7.58 -23.37
C ARG A 256 16.51 -7.45 -24.60
N LEU A 257 17.34 -6.42 -24.60
CA LEU A 257 18.33 -6.16 -25.62
C LEU A 257 19.64 -6.82 -25.20
N THR A 258 20.32 -7.49 -26.12
CA THR A 258 21.60 -8.18 -25.84
C THR A 258 22.58 -7.89 -26.94
N TYR A 259 23.82 -7.59 -26.57
CA TYR A 259 24.95 -7.46 -27.48
C TYR A 259 25.94 -8.58 -27.22
N LEU A 260 26.33 -9.28 -28.29
CA LEU A 260 27.36 -10.30 -28.28
C LEU A 260 28.40 -9.91 -29.34
N PRO A 261 29.65 -9.57 -28.98
CA PRO A 261 30.62 -8.96 -29.91
C PRO A 261 30.77 -9.65 -31.26
N LYS A 262 30.76 -10.99 -31.29
CA LYS A 262 30.88 -11.80 -32.52
C LYS A 262 29.54 -12.25 -33.13
N LYS A 263 28.43 -12.11 -32.39
CA LYS A 263 27.10 -12.61 -32.81
C LYS A 263 26.10 -11.49 -33.11
N GLY A 264 26.46 -10.23 -32.89
CA GLY A 264 25.62 -9.06 -33.14
C GLY A 264 24.65 -8.79 -31.99
N PHE A 265 23.50 -8.21 -32.34
CA PHE A 265 22.50 -7.74 -31.40
C PHE A 265 21.26 -8.62 -31.40
N PHE A 266 20.60 -8.73 -30.27
CA PHE A 266 19.38 -9.52 -30.11
C PHE A 266 18.32 -8.71 -29.37
N ALA A 267 17.07 -8.83 -29.81
CA ALA A 267 15.92 -8.32 -29.09
C ALA A 267 15.00 -9.48 -28.74
N ARG A 268 14.78 -9.69 -27.44
CA ARG A 268 13.75 -10.59 -26.94
C ARG A 268 12.60 -9.78 -26.37
N TYR A 269 11.36 -10.13 -26.71
CA TYR A 269 10.15 -9.48 -26.21
C TYR A 269 8.94 -10.43 -26.33
N THR A 270 7.83 -10.07 -25.71
CA THR A 270 6.57 -10.83 -25.84
C THR A 270 5.63 -10.10 -26.80
N SER A 271 5.03 -10.82 -27.74
CA SER A 271 4.06 -10.30 -28.71
C SER A 271 2.93 -11.30 -28.85
N ASN A 272 1.67 -10.87 -28.69
CA ASN A 272 0.49 -11.73 -28.77
C ASN A 272 0.59 -13.00 -27.92
N GLY A 273 1.11 -12.88 -26.69
CA GLY A 273 1.30 -13.99 -25.76
C GLY A 273 2.46 -14.94 -26.09
N LYS A 274 3.22 -14.71 -27.16
CA LYS A 274 4.37 -15.54 -27.56
C LYS A 274 5.69 -14.81 -27.35
N ASN A 275 6.72 -15.55 -26.95
CA ASN A 275 8.08 -15.03 -26.83
C ASN A 275 8.72 -14.95 -28.22
N VAL A 276 9.23 -13.77 -28.56
CA VAL A 276 9.90 -13.48 -29.83
C VAL A 276 11.38 -13.23 -29.55
N LEU A 277 12.26 -13.79 -30.37
CA LEU A 277 13.69 -13.51 -30.38
C LEU A 277 14.12 -13.12 -31.79
N LEU A 278 14.58 -11.88 -31.96
CA LEU A 278 15.11 -11.37 -33.21
C LEU A 278 16.62 -11.17 -33.09
N ARG A 279 17.34 -11.45 -34.18
CA ARG A 279 18.78 -11.20 -34.32
C ARG A 279 19.01 -10.09 -35.33
N PHE A 280 19.99 -9.24 -35.05
CA PHE A 280 20.39 -8.09 -35.85
C PHE A 280 21.91 -8.11 -36.04
N ARG A 281 22.39 -7.88 -37.27
CA ARG A 281 23.84 -7.81 -37.55
C ARG A 281 24.45 -6.50 -37.04
N SER A 282 23.69 -5.41 -37.03
CA SER A 282 24.16 -4.08 -36.60
C SER A 282 23.20 -3.41 -35.62
N PHE A 283 23.75 -2.54 -34.76
CA PHE A 283 22.96 -1.76 -33.80
C PHE A 283 21.92 -0.88 -34.49
N SER A 284 22.26 -0.26 -35.61
CA SER A 284 21.34 0.61 -36.36
C SER A 284 20.10 -0.15 -36.85
N SER A 285 20.26 -1.43 -37.23
CA SER A 285 19.12 -2.27 -37.63
C SER A 285 18.20 -2.64 -36.47
N LEU A 286 18.76 -2.82 -35.26
CA LEU A 286 17.99 -3.00 -34.03
C LEU A 286 17.18 -1.74 -33.70
N MET A 287 17.82 -0.57 -33.75
CA MET A 287 17.18 0.71 -33.47
C MET A 287 16.06 1.03 -34.45
N ARG A 288 16.29 0.81 -35.75
CA ARG A 288 15.24 0.98 -36.78
C ARG A 288 14.01 0.11 -36.52
N MET A 289 14.18 -1.11 -36.02
CA MET A 289 13.05 -1.97 -35.63
C MET A 289 12.28 -1.39 -34.45
N LEU A 290 12.97 -0.89 -33.42
CA LEU A 290 12.33 -0.27 -32.26
C LEU A 290 11.58 1.00 -32.67
N GLU A 291 12.19 1.84 -33.49
CA GLU A 291 11.61 3.08 -34.02
C GLU A 291 10.40 2.82 -34.91
N ALA A 292 10.48 1.84 -35.82
CA ALA A 292 9.35 1.48 -36.68
C ALA A 292 8.14 0.98 -35.86
N ARG A 293 8.38 0.29 -34.74
CA ARG A 293 7.30 -0.26 -33.92
C ARG A 293 6.67 0.76 -32.98
N HIS A 294 7.46 1.69 -32.44
CA HIS A 294 7.04 2.56 -31.33
C HIS A 294 7.06 4.05 -31.66
N GLY A 295 7.81 4.45 -32.70
CA GLY A 295 7.98 5.83 -33.12
C GLY A 295 8.33 6.76 -31.95
N ARG A 296 7.62 7.88 -31.86
CA ARG A 296 7.81 8.89 -30.82
C ARG A 296 7.58 8.38 -29.39
N SER A 297 6.88 7.27 -29.20
CA SER A 297 6.62 6.72 -27.85
C SER A 297 7.88 6.21 -27.15
N LEU A 298 8.97 5.94 -27.90
CA LEU A 298 10.27 5.59 -27.34
C LEU A 298 10.84 6.66 -26.40
N ARG A 299 10.44 7.93 -26.55
CA ARG A 299 10.83 9.01 -25.63
C ARG A 299 10.38 8.78 -24.19
N ASN A 300 9.40 7.89 -23.99
CA ASN A 300 8.88 7.50 -22.70
C ASN A 300 9.42 6.14 -22.22
N TYR A 301 10.60 5.72 -22.68
CA TYR A 301 11.25 4.50 -22.22
C TYR A 301 12.43 4.78 -21.30
N VAL A 302 12.82 3.75 -20.56
CA VAL A 302 14.04 3.69 -19.75
C VAL A 302 14.87 2.49 -20.21
N ILE A 303 16.18 2.69 -20.38
CA ILE A 303 17.14 1.60 -20.52
C ILE A 303 17.71 1.30 -19.13
N GLN A 304 17.69 0.02 -18.75
CA GLN A 304 18.12 -0.44 -17.44
C GLN A 304 19.12 -1.59 -17.61
N GLN A 305 20.21 -1.57 -16.84
CA GLN A 305 21.19 -2.65 -16.74
C GLN A 305 20.51 -4.01 -16.57
N GLY A 306 20.97 -4.99 -17.35
CA GLY A 306 20.58 -6.37 -17.19
C GLY A 306 21.32 -7.02 -16.02
N VAL A 307 20.58 -7.50 -15.02
CA VAL A 307 21.14 -8.25 -13.89
C VAL A 307 20.98 -9.75 -14.12
N ARG A 308 22.05 -10.52 -13.90
CA ARG A 308 22.05 -11.99 -14.07
C ARG A 308 21.56 -12.66 -12.80
N LEU A 309 20.25 -12.83 -12.70
CA LEU A 309 19.61 -13.41 -11.53
C LEU A 309 19.91 -14.88 -11.35
N ILE A 310 19.67 -15.36 -10.13
CA ILE A 310 19.51 -16.79 -9.89
C ILE A 310 18.40 -17.35 -10.78
N GLU A 311 18.62 -18.58 -11.22
CA GLU A 311 17.72 -19.28 -12.13
C GLU A 311 17.39 -20.66 -11.56
N ILE A 312 16.15 -21.10 -11.76
CA ILE A 312 15.76 -22.50 -11.56
C ILE A 312 15.31 -23.03 -12.92
N ASP A 313 15.89 -24.14 -13.37
CA ASP A 313 15.63 -24.74 -14.69
C ASP A 313 15.82 -23.73 -15.84
N GLY A 314 16.88 -22.90 -15.75
CA GLY A 314 17.20 -21.86 -16.74
C GLY A 314 16.19 -20.71 -16.83
N CYS A 315 15.34 -20.54 -15.79
CA CYS A 315 14.37 -19.47 -15.73
C CYS A 315 14.69 -18.52 -14.56
N PRO A 316 14.84 -17.21 -14.81
CA PRO A 316 15.18 -16.25 -13.76
C PRO A 316 14.08 -16.10 -12.73
N ILE A 317 14.49 -15.74 -11.51
CA ILE A 317 13.61 -15.56 -10.36
C ILE A 317 13.76 -14.15 -9.83
N ASP A 318 12.63 -13.50 -9.55
CA ASP A 318 12.59 -12.32 -8.71
C ASP A 318 11.59 -12.52 -7.55
N PHE A 319 11.71 -11.68 -6.53
CA PHE A 319 11.00 -11.78 -5.28
C PHE A 319 10.14 -10.53 -5.10
N ARG A 320 8.85 -10.72 -4.84
CA ARG A 320 7.95 -9.66 -4.45
C ARG A 320 7.97 -9.53 -2.93
N PHE A 321 8.57 -8.45 -2.44
CA PHE A 321 8.53 -8.07 -1.03
C PHE A 321 7.32 -7.17 -0.80
N HIS A 322 6.51 -7.47 0.21
CA HIS A 322 5.46 -6.61 0.74
C HIS A 322 5.95 -5.97 2.03
N MET A 323 6.07 -4.66 2.01
CA MET A 323 6.55 -3.84 3.10
C MET A 323 5.38 -3.06 3.69
N HIS A 324 5.30 -3.01 5.01
CA HIS A 324 4.37 -2.15 5.71
C HIS A 324 5.08 -1.43 6.84
N LYS A 325 4.60 -0.23 7.16
CA LYS A 325 4.88 0.37 8.46
C LYS A 325 4.09 -0.39 9.53
N ASN A 326 4.75 -0.71 10.64
CA ASN A 326 4.10 -1.32 11.80
C ASN A 326 3.44 -0.25 12.71
N GLY A 327 2.90 -0.68 13.85
CA GLY A 327 2.28 0.20 14.85
C GLY A 327 3.22 1.20 15.54
N GLU A 328 4.53 1.09 15.30
CA GLU A 328 5.57 2.02 15.77
C GLU A 328 6.10 2.91 14.66
N ASN A 329 5.50 2.87 13.46
CA ASN A 329 5.97 3.58 12.28
C ASN A 329 7.39 3.20 11.83
N LYS A 330 7.77 1.93 12.04
CA LYS A 330 8.98 1.31 11.48
C LYS A 330 8.62 0.39 10.32
N TRP A 331 9.50 0.31 9.31
CA TRP A 331 9.28 -0.57 8.16
C TRP A 331 9.50 -2.04 8.54
N ALA A 332 8.61 -2.91 8.08
CA ALA A 332 8.69 -4.35 8.27
C ALA A 332 8.38 -5.08 6.94
N VAL A 333 9.11 -6.17 6.70
CA VAL A 333 8.82 -7.10 5.60
C VAL A 333 7.72 -8.05 6.05
N VAL A 334 6.49 -7.84 5.57
CA VAL A 334 5.33 -8.63 6.00
C VAL A 334 5.15 -9.91 5.19
N GLY A 335 5.60 -9.93 3.94
CA GLY A 335 5.54 -11.14 3.13
C GLY A 335 6.49 -11.07 1.94
N VAL A 336 7.01 -12.24 1.56
CA VAL A 336 7.90 -12.39 0.41
C VAL A 336 7.39 -13.55 -0.44
N GLY A 337 7.20 -13.32 -1.73
CA GLY A 337 6.84 -14.36 -2.69
C GLY A 337 7.84 -14.42 -3.84
N ALA A 338 8.32 -15.61 -4.19
CA ALA A 338 9.23 -15.81 -5.31
C ALA A 338 8.45 -16.05 -6.61
N LYS A 339 8.81 -15.37 -7.70
CA LYS A 339 8.21 -15.53 -9.01
C LYS A 339 9.26 -16.07 -9.98
N LYS A 340 9.11 -17.32 -10.38
CA LYS A 340 9.92 -17.93 -11.45
C LYS A 340 9.35 -17.51 -12.80
N ALA A 341 10.18 -16.99 -13.71
CA ALA A 341 9.74 -16.65 -15.05
C ALA A 341 9.28 -17.86 -15.86
N GLY A 342 8.38 -17.63 -16.82
CA GLY A 342 8.08 -18.63 -17.86
C GLY A 342 9.28 -18.84 -18.77
N LYS A 343 9.43 -20.05 -19.33
CA LYS A 343 10.56 -20.39 -20.23
C LYS A 343 10.63 -19.41 -21.40
N GLY A 344 11.78 -18.76 -21.55
CA GLY A 344 12.03 -17.76 -22.59
C GLY A 344 11.31 -16.41 -22.40
N SER A 345 10.60 -16.19 -21.29
CA SER A 345 9.94 -14.92 -20.99
C SER A 345 10.96 -13.84 -20.65
N VAL A 346 10.62 -12.60 -21.02
CA VAL A 346 11.39 -11.40 -20.64
C VAL A 346 11.05 -10.93 -19.23
N THR A 347 9.93 -11.39 -18.67
CA THR A 347 9.44 -10.96 -17.35
C THR A 347 9.02 -12.16 -16.50
N THR A 348 9.12 -12.01 -15.19
CA THR A 348 8.66 -12.99 -14.19
C THR A 348 7.18 -12.83 -13.85
N HIS A 349 6.45 -11.92 -14.51
CA HIS A 349 5.03 -11.71 -14.24
C HIS A 349 4.24 -13.00 -14.47
N VAL A 350 3.45 -13.39 -13.47
CA VAL A 350 2.61 -14.61 -13.49
C VAL A 350 1.70 -14.68 -14.72
N LYS A 351 1.19 -13.52 -15.19
CA LYS A 351 0.37 -13.44 -16.42
C LYS A 351 1.10 -13.85 -17.70
N ASN A 352 2.43 -13.85 -17.69
CA ASN A 352 3.30 -14.24 -18.81
C ASN A 352 3.91 -15.64 -18.59
N GLY A 353 3.19 -16.52 -17.89
CA GLY A 353 3.61 -17.91 -17.63
C GLY A 353 4.53 -18.09 -16.42
N GLY A 354 4.66 -17.07 -15.56
CA GLY A 354 5.45 -17.18 -14.32
C GLY A 354 4.75 -18.02 -13.24
N ARG A 355 5.53 -18.72 -12.42
CA ARG A 355 5.04 -19.56 -11.30
C ARG A 355 5.41 -18.94 -9.96
N LEU A 356 4.44 -18.91 -9.04
CA LEU A 356 4.64 -18.46 -7.67
C LEU A 356 5.19 -19.61 -6.81
N MET A 357 6.20 -19.31 -6.00
CA MET A 357 6.88 -20.23 -5.09
C MET A 357 7.14 -19.51 -3.75
N THR A 358 7.48 -20.27 -2.70
CA THR A 358 7.98 -19.64 -1.46
C THR A 358 9.42 -19.17 -1.64
N PRO A 359 9.85 -18.13 -0.90
CA PRO A 359 11.24 -17.65 -0.97
C PRO A 359 12.24 -18.75 -0.55
N SER A 360 11.93 -19.50 0.51
CA SER A 360 12.75 -20.63 0.96
C SER A 360 12.91 -21.70 -0.14
N GLN A 361 11.83 -22.10 -0.82
CA GLN A 361 11.94 -23.05 -1.94
C GLN A 361 12.84 -22.55 -3.08
N ALA A 362 12.78 -21.26 -3.40
CA ALA A 362 13.58 -20.67 -4.46
C ALA A 362 15.06 -20.55 -4.05
N LEU A 363 15.33 -20.06 -2.84
CA LEU A 363 16.68 -19.81 -2.34
C LEU A 363 17.40 -21.10 -1.94
N GLN A 364 16.72 -22.09 -1.36
CA GLN A 364 17.31 -23.40 -1.06
C GLN A 364 17.86 -24.08 -2.31
N ARG A 365 17.16 -23.96 -3.45
CA ARG A 365 17.62 -24.52 -4.73
C ARG A 365 18.79 -23.75 -5.35
N ALA A 366 18.93 -22.48 -5.03
CA ALA A 366 19.98 -21.62 -5.57
C ALA A 366 21.25 -21.61 -4.71
N PHE A 367 21.10 -21.63 -3.38
CA PHE A 367 22.15 -21.37 -2.41
C PHE A 367 22.30 -22.44 -1.32
N GLY A 368 21.48 -23.50 -1.33
CA GLY A 368 21.55 -24.56 -0.34
C GLY A 368 21.33 -24.03 1.09
N GLU A 369 22.20 -24.44 2.01
CA GLU A 369 22.15 -24.09 3.44
C GLU A 369 22.20 -22.58 3.72
N ARG A 370 22.72 -21.78 2.79
CA ARG A 370 22.81 -20.32 2.91
C ARG A 370 21.50 -19.59 2.56
N SER A 371 20.42 -20.31 2.28
CA SER A 371 19.16 -19.72 1.82
C SER A 371 18.60 -18.67 2.79
N ASP A 372 18.69 -18.96 4.09
CA ASP A 372 18.11 -18.11 5.13
C ASP A 372 18.96 -16.85 5.34
N GLU A 373 20.29 -16.97 5.33
CA GLU A 373 21.21 -15.83 5.38
C GLU A 373 20.96 -14.86 4.21
N VAL A 374 20.83 -15.39 2.99
CA VAL A 374 20.57 -14.60 1.78
C VAL A 374 19.21 -13.92 1.86
N LEU A 375 18.18 -14.61 2.37
CA LEU A 375 16.85 -14.03 2.56
C LEU A 375 16.88 -12.90 3.59
N ASP A 376 17.58 -13.08 4.71
CA ASP A 376 17.69 -12.07 5.77
C ASP A 376 18.48 -10.85 5.31
N LYS A 377 19.57 -11.05 4.56
CA LYS A 377 20.28 -9.97 3.87
C LYS A 377 19.33 -9.18 2.97
N ALA A 378 18.54 -9.86 2.13
CA ALA A 378 17.56 -9.22 1.26
C ALA A 378 16.46 -8.48 2.03
N ARG A 379 16.02 -8.99 3.19
CA ARG A 379 15.05 -8.30 4.07
C ARG A 379 15.62 -7.00 4.65
N LYS A 380 16.86 -7.03 5.13
CA LYS A 380 17.55 -5.83 5.65
C LYS A 380 17.68 -4.76 4.56
N ILE A 381 18.12 -5.15 3.37
CA ILE A 381 18.26 -4.24 2.22
C ILE A 381 16.89 -3.68 1.79
N ALA A 382 15.83 -4.50 1.79
CA ALA A 382 14.47 -4.03 1.51
C ALA A 382 14.00 -2.96 2.52
N ILE A 383 14.33 -3.12 3.81
CA ILE A 383 14.03 -2.10 4.83
C ILE A 383 14.80 -0.82 4.56
N GLN A 384 16.11 -0.91 4.30
CA GLN A 384 16.95 0.25 3.98
C GLN A 384 16.44 1.02 2.75
N LEU A 385 16.04 0.31 1.69
CA LEU A 385 15.42 0.90 0.50
C LEU A 385 14.10 1.61 0.81
N ALA A 386 13.26 1.02 1.66
CA ALA A 386 12.00 1.64 2.08
C ALA A 386 12.22 2.92 2.89
N GLU A 387 13.19 2.91 3.80
CA GLU A 387 13.58 4.08 4.60
C GLU A 387 14.18 5.18 3.72
N ALA A 388 15.06 4.84 2.77
CA ALA A 388 15.63 5.80 1.83
C ALA A 388 14.55 6.45 0.94
N ILE A 389 13.60 5.66 0.42
CA ILE A 389 12.45 6.18 -0.34
C ILE A 389 11.61 7.11 0.54
N GLU A 390 11.32 6.72 1.78
CA GLU A 390 10.52 7.53 2.70
C GLU A 390 11.20 8.85 3.05
N ARG A 391 12.49 8.85 3.37
CA ARG A 391 13.27 10.07 3.70
C ARG A 391 13.19 11.11 2.59
N ASN A 392 13.23 10.67 1.34
CA ASN A 392 13.27 11.56 0.18
C ASN A 392 11.87 11.86 -0.40
N HIS A 393 10.81 11.22 0.09
CA HIS A 393 9.46 11.40 -0.43
C HIS A 393 8.63 12.39 0.42
N PRO A 394 8.01 13.42 -0.17
CA PRO A 394 7.39 14.53 0.58
C PRO A 394 6.08 14.17 1.30
N HIS A 395 5.56 12.96 1.11
CA HIS A 395 4.27 12.54 1.65
C HIS A 395 4.35 11.18 2.34
N LEU A 396 3.42 10.93 3.26
CA LEU A 396 3.36 9.71 4.06
C LEU A 396 3.23 8.44 3.20
N ILE A 397 4.04 7.44 3.54
CA ILE A 397 4.01 6.11 2.93
C ILE A 397 3.89 5.08 4.07
N GLY A 398 2.91 4.19 3.98
CA GLY A 398 2.71 3.11 4.97
C GLY A 398 2.74 1.71 4.37
N GLU A 399 2.86 1.61 3.04
CA GLU A 399 2.92 0.35 2.30
C GLU A 399 3.84 0.51 1.08
N LEU A 400 4.72 -0.45 0.84
CA LEU A 400 5.52 -0.55 -0.38
C LEU A 400 5.51 -2.00 -0.86
N GLY A 401 5.67 -2.20 -2.16
CA GLY A 401 6.05 -3.49 -2.68
C GLY A 401 7.22 -3.40 -3.64
N PHE A 402 8.27 -4.14 -3.35
CA PHE A 402 9.47 -4.21 -4.18
C PHE A 402 9.47 -5.47 -5.02
N ASP A 403 9.87 -5.32 -6.29
CA ASP A 403 10.36 -6.45 -7.08
C ASP A 403 11.89 -6.46 -6.96
N ILE A 404 12.41 -7.48 -6.28
CA ILE A 404 13.82 -7.63 -5.94
C ILE A 404 14.37 -8.87 -6.65
N GLY A 405 15.50 -8.71 -7.33
CA GLY A 405 16.30 -9.82 -7.83
C GLY A 405 17.50 -10.09 -6.93
N ILE A 406 17.97 -11.33 -6.97
CA ILE A 406 19.20 -11.75 -6.33
C ILE A 406 20.05 -12.40 -7.41
N ASP A 407 21.29 -11.97 -7.57
CA ASP A 407 22.23 -12.57 -8.51
C ASP A 407 23.03 -13.72 -7.89
N ARG A 408 23.93 -14.31 -8.67
CA ARG A 408 24.73 -15.48 -8.24
C ARG A 408 25.77 -15.13 -7.17
N ASP A 409 26.12 -13.85 -7.04
CA ASP A 409 27.06 -13.34 -6.06
C ASP A 409 26.32 -12.80 -4.81
N GLU A 410 25.06 -13.19 -4.64
CA GLU A 410 24.17 -12.82 -3.53
C GLU A 410 23.95 -11.32 -3.41
N GLN A 411 24.17 -10.56 -4.49
CA GLN A 411 23.84 -9.14 -4.52
C GLN A 411 22.35 -8.95 -4.77
N VAL A 412 21.79 -7.98 -4.05
CA VAL A 412 20.35 -7.70 -4.03
C VAL A 412 20.08 -6.47 -4.87
N TRP A 413 19.13 -6.61 -5.79
CA TRP A 413 18.81 -5.59 -6.80
C TRP A 413 17.31 -5.28 -6.81
N MET A 414 16.93 -4.05 -6.50
CA MET A 414 15.54 -3.58 -6.61
C MET A 414 15.24 -3.08 -8.03
N PHE A 415 14.35 -3.78 -8.73
CA PHE A 415 13.94 -3.40 -10.10
C PHE A 415 12.84 -2.36 -10.12
N GLU A 416 11.88 -2.49 -9.19
CA GLU A 416 10.68 -1.66 -9.13
C GLU A 416 10.20 -1.51 -7.68
N ALA A 417 9.72 -0.30 -7.35
CA ALA A 417 9.00 -0.02 -6.11
C ALA A 417 7.58 0.43 -6.42
N ASN A 418 6.60 -0.08 -5.67
CA ASN A 418 5.19 0.24 -5.84
C ASN A 418 4.59 0.70 -4.51
N ALA A 419 4.11 1.94 -4.44
CA ALA A 419 3.35 2.44 -3.29
C ALA A 419 1.97 1.78 -3.10
N LYS A 420 1.50 0.95 -4.02
CA LYS A 420 0.16 0.35 -3.98
C LYS A 420 0.20 -1.08 -4.49
N PRO A 421 1.00 -1.97 -3.89
CA PRO A 421 1.32 -3.27 -4.46
C PRO A 421 0.11 -4.17 -4.61
N GLY A 422 0.09 -4.94 -5.70
CA GLY A 422 -0.92 -5.99 -5.90
C GLY A 422 -0.71 -7.13 -4.91
N ARG A 423 -1.80 -7.74 -4.44
CA ARG A 423 -1.79 -8.78 -3.40
C ARG A 423 -1.76 -10.21 -3.94
N SER A 424 -1.30 -10.40 -5.17
CA SER A 424 -1.41 -11.71 -5.83
C SER A 424 -0.57 -12.80 -5.17
N ILE A 425 0.50 -12.45 -4.46
CA ILE A 425 1.36 -13.44 -3.79
C ILE A 425 0.63 -14.14 -2.64
N PHE A 426 -0.28 -13.44 -1.94
CA PHE A 426 -1.05 -14.00 -0.81
C PHE A 426 -2.15 -14.96 -1.26
N LYS A 427 -2.30 -15.21 -2.57
CA LYS A 427 -3.13 -16.31 -3.08
C LYS A 427 -2.45 -17.66 -2.92
N HIS A 428 -1.13 -17.70 -2.74
CA HIS A 428 -0.42 -18.94 -2.44
C HIS A 428 -0.83 -19.44 -1.04
N PRO A 429 -1.21 -20.71 -0.86
CA PRO A 429 -1.67 -21.23 0.42
C PRO A 429 -0.69 -20.97 1.58
N SER A 430 0.61 -21.16 1.33
CA SER A 430 1.67 -20.93 2.32
C SER A 430 1.88 -19.46 2.70
N LEU A 431 1.28 -18.50 2.00
CA LEU A 431 1.43 -17.06 2.26
C LEU A 431 0.15 -16.43 2.85
N LYS A 432 -0.78 -17.25 3.35
CA LYS A 432 -2.06 -16.80 3.89
C LYS A 432 -1.89 -15.99 5.19
N ASN A 433 -0.95 -16.41 6.04
CA ASN A 433 -0.69 -15.74 7.33
C ASN A 433 -0.08 -14.36 7.11
N GLU A 434 0.85 -14.22 6.17
CA GLU A 434 1.45 -12.97 5.72
C GLU A 434 0.39 -12.05 5.09
N GLY A 435 -0.57 -12.64 4.36
CA GLY A 435 -1.72 -11.91 3.85
C GLY A 435 -2.58 -11.29 4.96
N GLN A 436 -2.77 -12.01 6.07
CA GLN A 436 -3.49 -11.54 7.25
C GLN A 436 -2.67 -10.50 8.04
N ALA A 437 -1.40 -10.77 8.28
CA ALA A 437 -0.47 -9.83 8.93
C ALA A 437 -0.36 -8.50 8.17
N SER A 438 -0.44 -8.54 6.83
CA SER A 438 -0.45 -7.33 5.99
C SER A 438 -1.67 -6.45 6.24
N ILE A 439 -2.83 -7.04 6.52
CA ILE A 439 -4.04 -6.27 6.89
C ILE A 439 -3.88 -5.68 8.29
N GLU A 440 -3.31 -6.43 9.22
CA GLU A 440 -3.06 -5.97 10.60
C GLU A 440 -2.09 -4.79 10.62
N HIS A 441 -0.98 -4.86 9.88
CA HIS A 441 -0.03 -3.74 9.79
C HIS A 441 -0.65 -2.47 9.19
N ILE A 442 -1.54 -2.59 8.20
CA ILE A 442 -2.29 -1.43 7.67
C ILE A 442 -3.11 -0.77 8.79
N LEU A 443 -3.82 -1.58 9.58
CA LEU A 443 -4.64 -1.08 10.69
C LEU A 443 -3.78 -0.51 11.82
N ASP A 444 -2.67 -1.14 12.16
CA ASP A 444 -1.75 -0.67 13.20
C ASP A 444 -1.09 0.65 12.80
N HIS A 445 -0.71 0.82 11.53
CA HIS A 445 -0.24 2.11 11.03
C HIS A 445 -1.35 3.18 11.07
N CYS A 446 -2.59 2.82 10.77
CA CYS A 446 -3.72 3.74 10.91
C CYS A 446 -3.93 4.15 12.38
N LEU A 447 -3.78 3.22 13.33
CA LEU A 447 -3.80 3.51 14.77
C LEU A 447 -2.65 4.45 15.17
N TYR A 448 -1.44 4.23 14.64
CA TYR A 448 -0.30 5.12 14.83
C TYR A 448 -0.60 6.54 14.33
N LEU A 449 -1.00 6.69 13.07
CA LEU A 449 -1.24 8.00 12.44
C LEU A 449 -2.40 8.77 13.10
N SER A 450 -3.42 8.04 13.56
CA SER A 450 -4.57 8.61 14.28
C SER A 450 -4.30 8.83 15.77
N LYS A 451 -3.09 8.49 16.27
CA LYS A 451 -2.66 8.61 17.68
C LYS A 451 -3.44 7.72 18.66
N PHE A 452 -4.11 6.68 18.18
CA PHE A 452 -4.78 5.65 19.00
C PHE A 452 -3.81 4.53 19.39
N ARG A 453 -2.73 4.90 20.10
CA ARG A 453 -1.74 3.96 20.64
C ARG A 453 -1.53 4.18 22.13
N ARG A 454 -1.17 3.13 22.87
CA ARG A 454 -0.66 3.30 24.24
C ARG A 454 0.70 3.95 24.09
N GLY A 455 0.81 5.24 24.39
CA GLY A 455 2.07 5.95 24.24
C GLY A 455 3.12 5.45 25.23
N GLU A 456 4.35 5.29 24.76
CA GLU A 456 5.45 5.91 25.48
C GLU A 456 5.27 7.43 25.34
N ILE A 457 5.40 8.11 26.47
CA ILE A 457 5.44 9.56 26.56
C ILE A 457 6.71 10.00 25.83
N THR A 458 6.58 10.68 24.71
CA THR A 458 7.64 11.52 24.15
C THR A 458 7.33 12.96 24.44
#